data_AF-A0A7G9FEP7-F1
#
_entry.id   AF-A0A7G9FEP7-F1
#
_cell.length_a   1.000
_cell.length_b   1.000
_cell.length_c   1.000
_cell.angle_alpha   90.00
_cell.angle_beta   90.00
_cell.angle_gamma   90.00
#
_symmetry.space_group_name_H-M   'P 1'
#
loop_
_entity.id
_entity.type
_entity.pdbx_description
1 polymer ?
#
loop_
_entity_poly.entity_id
_entity_poly.type
_entity_poly.pdbx_seq_one_letter_code
_entity_poly.pdbx_strand_id
1 'polypeptide(L)'
;MRGGTERSGLLLSDDRTAVVSFIPAASIEAVDIPDSVRVIPASLFSGCASLKRIKLSASLRSIPDRLFEGCSSLEKIIMPPEIDSIGRAAFSGCSSLKSIPFRAGLTELSEDVFSYCTSLTSLIVPDTVERIKSGAAADCTKLAALVLPSSLKTLEAGAFAGCSSLRHIRISEDNDVFYVDERDGCLYRRKDAIAVLRPCDFEKAAAKLIKSAKADSGADERKDDGAPEIDRYEESLRTAEADIDVRNLSAEAGKRGTYFLT
;
A
#
# COMPACT_ATOMS: atom_id res chain seq x y z
N MET A 1 15.03 11.27 -41.65
CA MET A 1 14.77 10.47 -40.44
C MET A 1 15.65 9.23 -40.48
N ARG A 2 16.73 9.20 -39.70
CA ARG A 2 17.58 8.01 -39.51
C ARG A 2 17.76 7.79 -38.00
N GLY A 3 16.67 7.41 -37.33
CA GLY A 3 16.76 6.83 -35.99
C GLY A 3 17.08 5.36 -36.15
N GLY A 4 18.34 4.97 -35.96
CA GLY A 4 18.73 3.56 -35.94
C GLY A 4 18.02 2.88 -34.76
N THR A 5 17.25 1.84 -35.02
CA THR A 5 16.77 0.94 -33.98
C THR A 5 17.98 0.20 -33.42
N GLU A 6 18.52 0.69 -32.31
CA GLU A 6 19.46 -0.08 -31.53
C GLU A 6 18.76 -1.38 -31.10
N ARG A 7 19.52 -2.46 -30.86
CA ARG A 7 19.00 -3.79 -30.48
C ARG A 7 18.03 -3.78 -29.27
N SER A 8 17.93 -2.65 -28.59
CA SER A 8 17.03 -2.34 -27.47
C SER A 8 15.56 -2.09 -27.88
N GLY A 9 15.24 -1.87 -29.16
CA GLY A 9 13.87 -1.53 -29.60
C GLY A 9 13.43 -0.10 -29.27
N LEU A 10 14.32 0.71 -28.69
CA LEU A 10 14.07 2.11 -28.36
C LEU A 10 14.33 3.01 -29.59
N LEU A 11 13.40 3.94 -29.84
CA LEU A 11 13.60 5.06 -30.74
C LEU A 11 13.82 6.32 -29.89
N LEU A 12 14.96 6.97 -30.04
CA LEU A 12 15.31 8.19 -29.31
C LEU A 12 15.15 9.43 -30.21
N SER A 13 14.97 10.60 -29.58
CA SER A 13 15.06 11.91 -30.25
C SER A 13 16.46 12.15 -30.81
N ASP A 14 16.60 13.10 -31.75
CA ASP A 14 17.87 13.43 -32.39
C ASP A 14 18.95 13.86 -31.38
N ASP A 15 18.54 14.52 -30.29
CA ASP A 15 19.41 14.93 -29.17
C ASP A 15 19.59 13.85 -28.09
N ARG A 16 18.94 12.69 -28.23
CA ARG A 16 18.94 11.55 -27.29
C ARG A 16 18.48 11.89 -25.87
N THR A 17 17.68 12.94 -25.71
CA THR A 17 17.11 13.34 -24.40
C THR A 17 15.71 12.81 -24.16
N ALA A 18 15.04 12.25 -25.17
CA ALA A 18 13.71 11.67 -25.03
C ALA A 18 13.63 10.30 -25.72
N VAL A 19 12.83 9.40 -25.15
CA VAL A 19 12.34 8.22 -25.89
C VAL A 19 11.12 8.67 -26.69
N VAL A 20 11.15 8.47 -27.99
CA VAL A 20 10.04 8.82 -28.89
C VAL A 20 9.05 7.68 -29.00
N SER A 21 9.55 6.45 -29.14
CA SER A 21 8.73 5.25 -29.17
C SER A 21 9.54 4.03 -28.78
N PHE A 22 8.82 2.95 -28.47
CA PHE A 22 9.36 1.64 -28.22
C PHE A 22 8.61 0.66 -29.11
N ILE A 23 9.36 -0.11 -29.89
CA ILE A 23 8.78 -1.18 -30.71
C ILE A 23 9.09 -2.49 -29.99
N PRO A 24 8.12 -3.06 -29.26
CA PRO A 24 8.34 -4.32 -28.55
C PRO A 24 8.62 -5.43 -29.58
N ALA A 25 9.85 -5.91 -29.61
CA ALA A 25 10.10 -7.23 -30.18
C ALA A 25 9.65 -8.28 -29.16
N ALA A 26 9.01 -9.36 -29.62
CA ALA A 26 8.37 -10.37 -28.78
C ALA A 26 9.32 -11.03 -27.73
N SER A 27 10.64 -10.84 -27.87
CA SER A 27 11.69 -11.44 -27.06
C SER A 27 12.51 -10.45 -26.21
N ILE A 28 12.15 -9.15 -26.15
CA ILE A 28 12.95 -8.19 -25.35
C ILE A 28 12.72 -8.45 -23.86
N GLU A 29 13.72 -9.05 -23.22
CA GLU A 29 13.70 -9.32 -21.78
C GLU A 29 14.39 -8.24 -20.94
N ALA A 30 15.22 -7.40 -21.57
CA ALA A 30 15.97 -6.36 -20.90
C ALA A 30 16.06 -5.09 -21.74
N VAL A 31 15.83 -3.95 -21.11
CA VAL A 31 15.98 -2.62 -21.73
C VAL A 31 16.87 -1.77 -20.83
N ASP A 32 17.89 -1.13 -21.42
CA ASP A 32 18.70 -0.13 -20.74
C ASP A 32 18.44 1.23 -21.38
N ILE A 33 17.84 2.14 -20.63
CA ILE A 33 17.58 3.51 -21.07
C ILE A 33 18.85 4.33 -20.83
N PRO A 34 19.42 5.00 -21.87
CA PRO A 34 20.62 5.81 -21.71
C PRO A 34 20.44 6.95 -20.70
N ASP A 35 21.49 7.26 -19.94
CA ASP A 35 21.46 8.28 -18.88
C ASP A 35 21.25 9.72 -19.40
N SER A 36 21.33 9.93 -20.72
CA SER A 36 20.97 11.20 -21.38
C SER A 36 19.46 11.45 -21.44
N VAL A 37 18.65 10.39 -21.34
CA VAL A 37 17.20 10.47 -21.46
C VAL A 37 16.60 11.12 -20.21
N ARG A 38 15.76 12.12 -20.43
CA ARG A 38 15.03 12.89 -19.40
C ARG A 38 13.53 12.73 -19.53
N VAL A 39 13.05 12.35 -20.72
CA VAL A 39 11.62 12.25 -21.03
C VAL A 39 11.30 10.86 -21.56
N ILE A 40 10.30 10.23 -20.95
CA ILE A 40 9.73 8.95 -21.38
C ILE A 40 8.21 9.16 -21.53
N PRO A 41 7.60 8.78 -22.66
CA PRO A 41 6.15 8.84 -22.83
C PRO A 41 5.41 7.92 -21.86
N ALA A 42 4.18 8.28 -21.51
CA ALA A 42 3.28 7.42 -20.77
C ALA A 42 3.02 6.10 -21.53
N SER A 43 2.76 5.02 -20.78
CA SER A 43 2.48 3.69 -21.33
C SER A 43 3.53 3.09 -22.27
N LEU A 44 4.76 3.64 -22.35
CA LEU A 44 5.74 3.24 -23.35
C LEU A 44 6.07 1.73 -23.32
N PHE A 45 6.16 1.12 -22.13
CA PHE A 45 6.40 -0.31 -21.97
C PHE A 45 5.13 -1.07 -21.54
N SER A 46 3.95 -0.46 -21.63
CA SER A 46 2.71 -1.11 -21.23
C SER A 46 2.49 -2.41 -22.02
N GLY A 47 2.12 -3.48 -21.33
CA GLY A 47 1.87 -4.81 -21.90
C GLY A 47 3.12 -5.57 -22.33
N CYS A 48 4.33 -5.10 -21.99
CA CYS A 48 5.58 -5.80 -22.32
C CYS A 48 5.77 -7.05 -21.44
N ALA A 49 4.97 -8.08 -21.69
CA ALA A 49 4.90 -9.29 -20.88
C ALA A 49 6.20 -10.09 -20.79
N SER A 50 7.13 -9.90 -21.74
CA SER A 50 8.44 -10.56 -21.77
C SER A 50 9.55 -9.76 -21.06
N LEU A 51 9.32 -8.48 -20.74
CA LEU A 51 10.32 -7.60 -20.12
C LEU A 51 10.56 -8.04 -18.68
N LYS A 52 11.76 -8.54 -18.39
CA LYS A 52 12.17 -9.01 -17.05
C LYS A 52 12.97 -7.97 -16.29
N ARG A 53 13.74 -7.15 -17.00
CA ARG A 53 14.65 -6.17 -16.39
C ARG A 53 14.60 -4.84 -17.13
N ILE A 54 14.62 -3.74 -16.39
CA ILE A 54 14.83 -2.42 -16.98
C ILE A 54 15.80 -1.58 -16.14
N LYS A 55 16.72 -0.89 -16.83
CA LYS A 55 17.48 0.22 -16.27
C LYS A 55 16.86 1.53 -16.74
N LEU A 56 16.33 2.31 -15.80
CA LEU A 56 15.90 3.68 -16.06
C LEU A 56 17.11 4.61 -16.12
N SER A 57 16.99 5.71 -16.88
CA SER A 57 18.03 6.74 -16.99
C SER A 57 18.29 7.39 -15.63
N ALA A 58 19.56 7.59 -15.27
CA ALA A 58 19.94 8.32 -14.06
C ALA A 58 19.47 9.79 -14.04
N SER A 59 19.16 10.39 -15.19
CA SER A 59 18.66 11.77 -15.31
C SER A 59 17.13 11.89 -15.23
N LEU A 60 16.41 10.76 -15.09
CA LEU A 60 14.96 10.75 -15.06
C LEU A 60 14.43 11.23 -13.71
N ARG A 61 13.60 12.27 -13.71
CA ARG A 61 13.00 12.86 -12.50
C ARG A 61 11.60 12.33 -12.19
N SER A 62 10.89 11.81 -13.19
CA SER A 62 9.54 11.28 -13.03
C SER A 62 9.33 10.01 -13.84
N ILE A 63 8.58 9.07 -13.27
CA ILE A 63 8.06 7.91 -14.00
C ILE A 63 6.65 8.27 -14.47
N PRO A 64 6.36 8.26 -15.79
CA PRO A 64 5.06 8.63 -16.31
C PRO A 64 4.00 7.57 -16.02
N ASP A 65 2.73 7.96 -16.23
CA ASP A 65 1.58 7.07 -16.06
C ASP A 65 1.71 5.78 -16.87
N ARG A 66 1.31 4.68 -16.24
CA ARG A 66 1.20 3.35 -16.85
C ARG A 66 2.47 2.84 -17.52
N LEU A 67 3.65 3.39 -17.19
CA LEU A 67 4.88 3.11 -17.92
C LEU A 67 5.13 1.60 -18.12
N PHE A 68 4.92 0.81 -17.05
CA PHE A 68 5.08 -0.64 -17.03
C PHE A 68 3.78 -1.39 -16.75
N GLU A 69 2.62 -0.78 -17.01
CA GLU A 69 1.32 -1.42 -16.78
C GLU A 69 1.24 -2.75 -17.53
N GLY A 70 0.98 -3.85 -16.84
CA GLY A 70 0.86 -5.19 -17.42
C GLY A 70 2.20 -5.86 -17.79
N CYS A 71 3.35 -5.34 -17.36
CA CYS A 71 4.65 -6.02 -17.51
C CYS A 71 4.78 -7.21 -16.55
N SER A 72 4.03 -8.29 -16.79
CA SER A 72 3.87 -9.42 -15.87
C SER A 72 5.18 -10.14 -15.51
N SER A 73 6.19 -10.14 -16.38
CA SER A 73 7.50 -10.75 -16.11
C SER A 73 8.52 -9.79 -15.47
N LEU A 74 8.15 -8.53 -15.18
CA LEU A 74 9.12 -7.54 -14.69
C LEU A 74 9.55 -7.87 -13.25
N GLU A 75 10.82 -8.23 -13.09
CA GLU A 75 11.39 -8.66 -11.81
C GLU A 75 12.36 -7.62 -11.24
N LYS A 76 13.14 -6.96 -12.11
CA LYS A 76 14.23 -6.07 -11.69
C LYS A 76 14.14 -4.70 -12.34
N ILE A 77 14.11 -3.67 -11.51
CA ILE A 77 14.09 -2.28 -11.94
C ILE A 77 15.28 -1.58 -11.31
N ILE A 78 16.17 -1.02 -12.13
CA ILE A 78 17.22 -0.12 -11.66
C ILE A 78 16.63 1.28 -11.74
N MET A 79 16.19 1.78 -10.58
CA MET A 79 15.60 3.11 -10.42
C MET A 79 16.65 4.22 -10.57
N PRO A 80 16.27 5.41 -11.07
CA PRO A 80 17.14 6.59 -11.00
C PRO A 80 17.48 6.93 -9.54
N PRO A 81 18.64 7.56 -9.27
CA PRO A 81 19.05 7.89 -7.90
C PRO A 81 18.12 8.90 -7.23
N GLU A 82 17.56 9.83 -8.02
CA GLU A 82 16.63 10.85 -7.56
C GLU A 82 15.34 10.73 -8.38
N ILE A 83 14.20 10.57 -7.71
CA ILE A 83 12.88 10.50 -8.34
C ILE A 83 11.90 11.36 -7.56
N ASP A 84 11.26 12.29 -8.25
CA ASP A 84 10.33 13.24 -7.65
C ASP A 84 8.89 12.69 -7.66
N SER A 85 8.53 11.91 -8.68
CA SER A 85 7.18 11.36 -8.82
C SER A 85 7.11 10.05 -9.62
N ILE A 86 6.08 9.27 -9.31
CA ILE A 86 5.69 8.06 -10.04
C ILE A 86 4.22 8.20 -10.42
N GLY A 87 3.93 8.06 -11.71
CA GLY A 87 2.61 8.24 -12.29
C GLY A 87 1.60 7.17 -11.90
N ARG A 88 0.34 7.42 -12.25
CA ARG A 88 -0.79 6.52 -12.04
C ARG A 88 -0.54 5.18 -12.72
N ALA A 89 -0.82 4.09 -12.03
CA ALA A 89 -0.68 2.71 -12.53
C ALA A 89 0.69 2.36 -13.14
N ALA A 90 1.76 3.09 -12.79
CA ALA A 90 3.06 2.95 -13.44
C ALA A 90 3.64 1.52 -13.38
N PHE A 91 3.33 0.74 -12.34
CA PHE A 91 3.72 -0.65 -12.18
C PHE A 91 2.53 -1.59 -11.98
N SER A 92 1.32 -1.16 -12.35
CA SER A 92 0.12 -2.00 -12.24
C SER A 92 0.30 -3.29 -13.02
N GLY A 93 -0.09 -4.44 -12.47
CA GLY A 93 0.02 -5.75 -13.12
C GLY A 93 1.45 -6.29 -13.29
N CYS A 94 2.47 -5.69 -12.67
CA CYS A 94 3.83 -6.24 -12.62
C CYS A 94 3.90 -7.44 -11.66
N SER A 95 3.24 -8.54 -12.01
CA SER A 95 2.98 -9.67 -11.11
C SER A 95 4.23 -10.44 -10.67
N SER A 96 5.37 -10.29 -11.33
CA SER A 96 6.67 -10.86 -10.92
C SER A 96 7.51 -9.93 -10.03
N LEU A 97 7.06 -8.69 -9.80
CA LEU A 97 7.81 -7.71 -9.02
C LEU A 97 7.75 -8.06 -7.53
N LYS A 98 8.90 -8.41 -6.93
CA LYS A 98 8.99 -8.87 -5.54
C LYS A 98 9.27 -7.77 -4.53
N SER A 99 9.91 -6.71 -4.99
CA SER A 99 10.34 -5.57 -4.17
C SER A 99 10.45 -4.34 -5.05
N ILE A 100 10.11 -3.19 -4.50
CA ILE A 100 10.30 -1.90 -5.17
C ILE A 100 11.40 -1.15 -4.42
N PRO A 101 12.56 -0.87 -5.03
CA PRO A 101 13.58 -0.06 -4.41
C PRO A 101 13.18 1.41 -4.53
N PHE A 102 12.33 1.90 -3.62
CA PHE A 102 12.07 3.33 -3.55
C PHE A 102 13.36 4.10 -3.26
N ARG A 103 13.38 5.35 -3.73
CA ARG A 103 14.44 6.33 -3.46
C ARG A 103 13.82 7.56 -2.80
N ALA A 104 14.65 8.33 -2.12
CA ALA A 104 14.23 9.56 -1.45
C ALA A 104 13.64 10.57 -2.46
N GLY A 105 12.63 11.32 -2.05
CA GLY A 105 12.03 12.40 -2.85
C GLY A 105 10.56 12.20 -3.21
N LEU A 106 10.03 10.98 -3.12
CA LEU A 106 8.62 10.72 -3.39
C LEU A 106 7.73 11.32 -2.29
N THR A 107 6.76 12.14 -2.71
CA THR A 107 5.77 12.73 -1.81
C THR A 107 4.44 11.99 -1.82
N GLU A 108 4.21 11.13 -2.82
CA GLU A 108 2.97 10.35 -2.94
C GLU A 108 3.19 8.96 -3.56
N LEU A 109 2.33 8.01 -3.17
CA LEU A 109 2.02 6.83 -3.96
C LEU A 109 0.74 7.09 -4.75
N SER A 110 0.88 7.16 -6.07
CA SER A 110 -0.21 7.46 -7.01
C SER A 110 -1.25 6.35 -7.08
N GLU A 111 -2.40 6.68 -7.67
CA GLU A 111 -3.48 5.71 -7.90
C GLU A 111 -2.98 4.47 -8.63
N ASP A 112 -3.40 3.30 -8.15
CA ASP A 112 -3.12 2.00 -8.76
C ASP A 112 -1.63 1.67 -9.01
N VAL A 113 -0.69 2.43 -8.41
CA VAL A 113 0.73 2.41 -8.81
C VAL A 113 1.36 1.01 -8.78
N PHE A 114 0.98 0.17 -7.80
CA PHE A 114 1.39 -1.23 -7.65
C PHE A 114 0.19 -2.19 -7.65
N SER A 115 -0.96 -1.78 -8.19
CA SER A 115 -2.13 -2.65 -8.26
C SER A 115 -1.79 -3.97 -8.96
N TYR A 116 -2.31 -5.11 -8.49
CA TYR A 116 -2.05 -6.45 -9.03
C TYR A 116 -0.56 -6.90 -9.04
N CYS A 117 0.32 -6.31 -8.23
CA CYS A 117 1.69 -6.80 -8.02
C CYS A 117 1.70 -8.03 -7.09
N THR A 118 1.19 -9.17 -7.57
CA THR A 118 0.90 -10.37 -6.75
C THR A 118 2.14 -11.09 -6.18
N SER A 119 3.36 -10.77 -6.62
CA SER A 119 4.60 -11.27 -6.01
C SER A 119 5.23 -10.35 -4.97
N LEU A 120 4.68 -9.14 -4.78
CA LEU A 120 5.16 -8.19 -3.78
C LEU A 120 4.86 -8.74 -2.38
N THR A 121 5.90 -8.94 -1.57
CA THR A 121 5.77 -9.58 -0.23
C THR A 121 5.85 -8.58 0.91
N SER A 122 6.60 -7.50 0.71
CA SER A 122 6.75 -6.41 1.66
C SER A 122 6.79 -5.07 0.93
N LEU A 123 6.17 -4.06 1.52
CA LEU A 123 6.22 -2.69 1.03
C LEU A 123 6.71 -1.78 2.15
N ILE A 124 7.86 -1.15 1.94
CA ILE A 124 8.40 -0.11 2.83
C ILE A 124 8.24 1.21 2.09
N VAL A 125 7.33 2.05 2.57
CA VAL A 125 7.05 3.35 1.97
C VAL A 125 8.06 4.38 2.51
N PRO A 126 8.72 5.18 1.65
CA PRO A 126 9.71 6.16 2.10
C PRO A 126 9.14 7.22 3.05
N ASP A 127 9.94 7.64 4.03
CA ASP A 127 9.58 8.67 5.02
C ASP A 127 9.23 10.05 4.43
N THR A 128 9.45 10.27 3.14
CA THR A 128 9.05 11.50 2.44
C THR A 128 7.61 11.47 1.91
N VAL A 129 6.95 10.30 1.91
CA VAL A 129 5.61 10.13 1.34
C VAL A 129 4.53 10.61 2.30
N GLU A 130 3.79 11.63 1.90
CA GLU A 130 2.70 12.19 2.70
C GLU A 130 1.32 11.64 2.30
N ARG A 131 1.18 11.10 1.09
CA ARG A 131 -0.12 10.69 0.52
C ARG A 131 -0.05 9.31 -0.12
N ILE A 132 -0.97 8.43 0.24
CA ILE A 132 -1.17 7.13 -0.41
C ILE A 132 -2.59 7.13 -1.01
N LYS A 133 -2.67 7.10 -2.33
CA LYS A 133 -3.93 7.20 -3.07
C LYS A 133 -4.66 5.85 -3.18
N SER A 134 -5.92 5.93 -3.63
CA SER A 134 -6.78 4.77 -3.88
C SER A 134 -6.09 3.75 -4.79
N GLY A 135 -6.22 2.47 -4.45
CA GLY A 135 -5.66 1.37 -5.21
C GLY A 135 -4.12 1.27 -5.24
N ALA A 136 -3.38 2.13 -4.53
CA ALA A 136 -1.92 2.23 -4.63
C ALA A 136 -1.17 0.88 -4.60
N ALA A 137 -1.65 -0.10 -3.82
CA ALA A 137 -1.19 -1.48 -3.84
C ALA A 137 -2.38 -2.46 -3.73
N ALA A 138 -3.49 -2.17 -4.41
CA ALA A 138 -4.63 -3.09 -4.45
C ALA A 138 -4.27 -4.45 -5.07
N ASP A 139 -4.92 -5.51 -4.62
CA ASP A 139 -4.76 -6.89 -5.09
C ASP A 139 -3.30 -7.40 -5.07
N CYS A 140 -2.44 -6.82 -4.21
CA CYS A 140 -1.14 -7.37 -3.87
C CYS A 140 -1.29 -8.57 -2.93
N THR A 141 -1.77 -9.69 -3.47
CA THR A 141 -2.23 -10.86 -2.68
C THR A 141 -1.16 -11.52 -1.80
N LYS A 142 0.14 -11.32 -2.07
CA LYS A 142 1.24 -11.82 -1.22
C LYS A 142 1.83 -10.76 -0.28
N LEU A 143 1.33 -9.52 -0.31
CA LEU A 143 1.83 -8.45 0.55
C LEU A 143 1.50 -8.78 2.01
N ALA A 144 2.52 -9.16 2.78
CA ALA A 144 2.37 -9.61 4.16
C ALA A 144 2.79 -8.54 5.18
N ALA A 145 3.74 -7.68 4.81
CA ALA A 145 4.28 -6.63 5.67
C ALA A 145 4.24 -5.27 4.98
N LEU A 146 3.69 -4.27 5.67
CA LEU A 146 3.58 -2.89 5.24
C LEU A 146 4.21 -1.99 6.30
N VAL A 147 5.19 -1.19 5.90
CA VAL A 147 5.77 -0.13 6.73
C VAL A 147 5.39 1.21 6.10
N LEU A 148 4.57 1.96 6.83
CA LEU A 148 4.09 3.29 6.48
C LEU A 148 5.05 4.36 7.03
N PRO A 149 5.15 5.51 6.35
CA PRO A 149 6.11 6.54 6.69
C PRO A 149 5.64 7.39 7.86
N SER A 150 6.57 7.99 8.60
CA SER A 150 6.25 8.93 9.68
C SER A 150 5.54 10.20 9.20
N SER A 151 5.77 10.61 7.95
CA SER A 151 5.17 11.80 7.33
C SER A 151 3.78 11.60 6.73
N LEU A 152 3.20 10.39 6.84
CA LEU A 152 1.91 10.07 6.21
C LEU A 152 0.77 10.94 6.78
N LYS A 153 0.12 11.71 5.90
CA LYS A 153 -1.02 12.57 6.24
C LYS A 153 -2.34 12.04 5.70
N THR A 154 -2.30 11.41 4.52
CA THR A 154 -3.52 10.94 3.83
C THR A 154 -3.34 9.51 3.37
N LEU A 155 -4.31 8.67 3.75
CA LEU A 155 -4.50 7.31 3.26
C LEU A 155 -5.91 7.21 2.68
N GLU A 156 -6.02 7.06 1.36
CA GLU A 156 -7.32 6.96 0.69
C GLU A 156 -7.92 5.56 0.84
N ALA A 157 -9.26 5.49 0.81
CA ALA A 157 -9.99 4.24 0.91
C ALA A 157 -9.59 3.28 -0.21
N GLY A 158 -9.38 2.01 0.13
CA GLY A 158 -9.05 0.97 -0.85
C GLY A 158 -7.60 0.98 -1.34
N ALA A 159 -6.71 1.82 -0.80
CA ALA A 159 -5.27 1.83 -1.13
C ALA A 159 -4.61 0.43 -1.10
N PHE A 160 -5.09 -0.44 -0.19
CA PHE A 160 -4.62 -1.82 -0.01
C PHE A 160 -5.76 -2.84 -0.10
N ALA A 161 -6.82 -2.54 -0.85
CA ALA A 161 -7.93 -3.48 -1.08
C ALA A 161 -7.41 -4.81 -1.66
N GLY A 162 -8.00 -5.95 -1.28
CA GLY A 162 -7.61 -7.26 -1.85
C GLY A 162 -6.23 -7.79 -1.41
N CYS A 163 -5.51 -7.13 -0.51
CA CYS A 163 -4.22 -7.60 0.04
C CYS A 163 -4.40 -8.76 1.03
N SER A 164 -4.84 -9.93 0.57
CA SER A 164 -5.26 -11.09 1.39
C SER A 164 -4.19 -11.70 2.32
N SER A 165 -2.91 -11.38 2.11
CA SER A 165 -1.81 -11.81 2.97
C SER A 165 -1.41 -10.79 4.04
N LEU A 166 -1.99 -9.58 4.08
CA LEU A 166 -1.50 -8.51 4.95
C LEU A 166 -1.65 -8.88 6.43
N ARG A 167 -0.53 -8.98 7.15
CA ARG A 167 -0.48 -9.36 8.58
C ARG A 167 0.14 -8.29 9.46
N HIS A 168 1.16 -7.61 8.95
CA HIS A 168 1.97 -6.70 9.74
C HIS A 168 1.91 -5.31 9.14
N ILE A 169 1.22 -4.41 9.83
CA ILE A 169 1.22 -2.98 9.53
C ILE A 169 2.08 -2.30 10.58
N ARG A 170 2.99 -1.44 10.14
CA ARG A 170 3.82 -0.60 11.02
C ARG A 170 3.74 0.84 10.56
N ILE A 171 3.75 1.75 11.50
CA ILE A 171 3.94 3.19 11.28
C ILE A 171 4.75 3.74 12.46
N SER A 172 5.50 4.82 12.26
CA SER A 172 6.22 5.48 13.35
C SER A 172 5.25 6.03 14.41
N GLU A 173 5.63 5.94 15.68
CA GLU A 173 4.89 6.53 16.80
C GLU A 173 4.79 8.06 16.68
N ASP A 174 5.78 8.68 16.03
CA ASP A 174 5.84 10.12 15.78
C ASP A 174 4.82 10.61 14.73
N ASN A 175 4.09 9.69 14.06
CA ASN A 175 3.04 10.09 13.13
C ASN A 175 1.85 10.71 13.88
N ASP A 176 1.47 11.92 13.48
CA ASP A 176 0.46 12.76 14.12
C ASP A 176 -0.97 12.48 13.62
N VAL A 177 -1.14 11.67 12.56
CA VAL A 177 -2.45 11.36 11.95
C VAL A 177 -2.93 9.94 12.24
N PHE A 178 -2.03 8.97 12.27
CA PHE A 178 -2.33 7.55 12.37
C PHE A 178 -1.51 6.86 13.46
N TYR A 179 -2.02 5.73 13.93
CA TYR A 179 -1.32 4.82 14.83
C TYR A 179 -1.76 3.39 14.58
N VAL A 180 -0.93 2.41 14.94
CA VAL A 180 -1.31 1.00 14.93
C VAL A 180 -1.68 0.59 16.36
N ASP A 181 -2.84 -0.03 16.56
CA ASP A 181 -3.20 -0.62 17.85
C ASP A 181 -2.54 -2.00 17.96
N GLU A 182 -1.73 -2.21 18.99
CA GLU A 182 -0.98 -3.46 19.19
C GLU A 182 -1.89 -4.65 19.48
N ARG A 183 -3.13 -4.43 19.95
CA ARG A 183 -4.06 -5.50 20.31
C ARG A 183 -4.60 -6.19 19.07
N ASP A 184 -4.93 -5.45 18.03
CA ASP A 184 -5.57 -5.99 16.82
C ASP A 184 -4.74 -5.83 15.53
N GLY A 185 -3.65 -5.05 15.57
CA GLY A 185 -2.77 -4.77 14.44
C GLY A 185 -3.38 -3.84 13.39
N CYS A 186 -4.54 -3.23 13.65
CA CYS A 186 -5.19 -2.30 12.74
C CYS A 186 -4.53 -0.93 12.78
N LEU A 187 -4.56 -0.25 11.62
CA LEU A 187 -4.20 1.16 11.52
C LEU A 187 -5.44 2.01 11.79
N TYR A 188 -5.32 2.91 12.74
CA TYR A 188 -6.36 3.84 13.16
C TYR A 188 -5.99 5.27 12.83
N ARG A 189 -7.00 6.08 12.50
CA ARG A 189 -6.86 7.55 12.44
C ARG A 189 -7.01 8.13 13.85
N ARG A 190 -6.04 8.93 14.30
CA ARG A 190 -6.01 9.52 15.65
C ARG A 190 -7.20 10.42 15.96
N LYS A 191 -7.67 11.18 14.97
CA LYS A 191 -8.75 12.18 15.16
C LYS A 191 -10.06 11.58 15.68
N ASP A 192 -10.43 10.40 15.21
CA ASP A 192 -11.74 9.78 15.46
C ASP A 192 -11.68 8.28 15.82
N ALA A 193 -10.47 7.72 15.96
CA ALA A 193 -10.25 6.31 16.26
C ALA A 193 -10.97 5.36 15.29
N ILE A 194 -11.13 5.77 14.03
CA ILE A 194 -11.66 4.91 12.97
C ILE A 194 -10.53 4.06 12.40
N ALA A 195 -10.74 2.75 12.33
CA ALA A 195 -9.83 1.83 11.65
C ALA A 195 -9.88 2.09 10.13
N VAL A 196 -8.75 2.51 9.57
CA VAL A 196 -8.59 2.86 8.14
C VAL A 196 -7.94 1.75 7.34
N LEU A 197 -7.22 0.82 7.99
CA LEU A 197 -6.66 -0.36 7.36
C LEU A 197 -6.61 -1.53 8.36
N ARG A 198 -7.12 -2.69 7.94
CA ARG A 198 -7.20 -3.90 8.76
C ARG A 198 -6.34 -5.02 8.15
N PRO A 199 -5.50 -5.72 8.93
CA PRO A 199 -4.83 -6.95 8.49
C PRO A 199 -5.84 -8.06 8.19
N CYS A 200 -5.50 -8.98 7.30
CA CYS A 200 -6.38 -10.07 6.88
C CYS A 200 -6.59 -11.17 7.94
N ASP A 201 -5.75 -11.23 8.96
CA ASP A 201 -5.96 -12.11 10.12
C ASP A 201 -6.76 -11.44 11.24
N PHE A 202 -7.29 -10.22 11.03
CA PHE A 202 -8.04 -9.48 12.05
C PHE A 202 -9.15 -10.33 12.71
N GLU A 203 -9.95 -11.04 11.92
CA GLU A 203 -11.02 -11.89 12.46
C GLU A 203 -10.49 -13.06 13.31
N LYS A 204 -9.35 -13.63 12.92
CA LYS A 204 -8.71 -14.72 13.68
C LYS A 204 -8.05 -14.21 14.96
N ALA A 205 -7.43 -13.03 14.91
CA ALA A 205 -6.83 -12.36 16.06
C ALA A 205 -7.91 -11.94 17.08
N ALA A 206 -9.00 -11.32 16.60
CA ALA A 206 -10.15 -10.95 17.42
C ALA A 206 -10.79 -12.18 18.09
N ALA A 207 -10.99 -13.27 17.35
CA ALA A 207 -11.53 -14.52 17.91
C ALA A 207 -10.63 -15.13 19.00
N LYS A 208 -9.30 -14.99 18.89
CA LYS A 208 -8.35 -15.45 19.91
C LYS A 208 -8.41 -14.61 21.18
N LEU A 209 -8.52 -13.28 21.03
CA LEU A 209 -8.67 -12.34 22.16
C LEU A 209 -10.00 -12.54 22.89
N ILE A 210 -11.09 -12.78 22.17
CA ILE A 210 -12.39 -13.08 22.77
C ILE A 210 -12.32 -14.39 23.57
N LYS A 211 -11.63 -15.41 23.05
CA LYS A 211 -11.44 -16.68 23.77
C LYS A 211 -10.58 -16.52 25.03
N SER A 212 -9.52 -15.72 24.99
CA SER A 212 -8.71 -15.46 26.20
C SER A 212 -9.45 -14.63 27.23
N ALA A 213 -10.20 -13.60 26.82
CA ALA A 213 -11.01 -12.78 27.72
C ALA A 213 -12.12 -13.60 28.42
N LYS A 214 -12.73 -14.55 27.71
CA LYS A 214 -13.72 -15.49 28.29
C LYS A 214 -13.08 -16.52 29.24
N ALA A 215 -11.85 -16.94 28.97
CA ALA A 215 -11.10 -17.85 29.84
C ALA A 215 -10.72 -17.17 31.17
N ASP A 216 -10.39 -15.88 31.13
CA ASP A 216 -10.05 -15.10 32.32
C ASP A 216 -11.29 -14.70 33.15
N SER A 217 -12.51 -14.72 32.57
CA SER A 217 -13.75 -14.36 33.26
C SER A 217 -14.46 -15.52 33.97
N GLY A 218 -13.95 -16.75 33.91
CA GLY A 218 -14.41 -17.87 34.75
C GLY A 218 -15.90 -18.26 34.61
N ALA A 219 -16.48 -18.18 33.40
CA ALA A 219 -17.87 -18.58 33.18
C ALA A 219 -17.97 -20.10 32.92
N ASP A 220 -18.46 -20.82 33.93
CA ASP A 220 -18.77 -22.26 33.98
C ASP A 220 -19.82 -22.65 32.91
N GLU A 221 -19.43 -23.50 31.95
CA GLU A 221 -20.30 -24.03 30.90
C GLU A 221 -21.33 -25.02 31.48
N ARG A 222 -22.52 -24.54 31.85
CA ARG A 222 -23.68 -25.41 32.02
C ARG A 222 -24.36 -25.61 30.67
N LYS A 223 -24.30 -26.86 30.20
CA LYS A 223 -25.02 -27.42 29.06
C LYS A 223 -26.53 -27.14 29.17
N ASP A 224 -27.14 -26.60 28.13
CA ASP A 224 -28.54 -26.89 27.82
C ASP A 224 -28.81 -26.76 26.32
N ASP A 225 -29.75 -27.57 25.85
CA ASP A 225 -29.93 -28.01 24.47
C ASP A 225 -30.99 -27.16 23.72
N GLY A 226 -30.66 -26.57 22.56
CA GLY A 226 -31.67 -26.18 21.55
C GLY A 226 -31.50 -24.82 20.83
N ALA A 227 -31.39 -24.89 19.50
CA ALA A 227 -31.47 -23.84 18.45
C ALA A 227 -30.25 -22.91 18.21
N PRO A 228 -29.92 -22.54 16.94
CA PRO A 228 -28.62 -21.97 16.59
C PRO A 228 -28.51 -20.48 16.98
N GLU A 229 -27.57 -20.18 17.88
CA GLU A 229 -27.23 -18.84 18.40
C GLU A 229 -26.53 -17.89 17.41
N ILE A 230 -26.45 -18.24 16.13
CA ILE A 230 -25.72 -17.44 15.12
C ILE A 230 -26.56 -16.22 14.68
N ASP A 231 -27.89 -16.34 14.62
CA ASP A 231 -28.76 -15.25 14.15
C ASP A 231 -28.91 -14.11 15.16
N ARG A 232 -28.70 -14.36 16.46
CA ARG A 232 -28.74 -13.31 17.49
C ARG A 232 -27.47 -12.43 17.50
N TYR A 233 -26.34 -12.95 17.01
CA TYR A 233 -25.07 -12.22 17.02
C TYR A 233 -24.92 -11.29 15.80
N GLU A 234 -25.43 -11.69 14.63
CA GLU A 234 -25.57 -10.77 13.47
C GLU A 234 -26.60 -9.66 13.75
N GLU A 235 -27.67 -9.97 14.48
CA GLU A 235 -28.65 -8.97 14.93
C GLU A 235 -28.06 -8.03 16.00
N SER A 236 -27.14 -8.54 16.85
CA SER A 236 -26.36 -7.74 17.82
C SER A 236 -25.32 -6.81 17.15
N LEU A 237 -24.73 -7.23 16.03
CA LEU A 237 -23.84 -6.38 15.22
C LEU A 237 -24.62 -5.30 14.47
N ARG A 238 -25.82 -5.61 13.94
CA ARG A 238 -26.72 -4.60 13.35
C ARG A 238 -27.26 -3.60 14.36
N THR A 239 -27.49 -4.01 15.61
CA THR A 239 -27.86 -3.09 16.70
C THR A 239 -26.68 -2.28 17.19
N ALA A 240 -25.46 -2.83 17.23
CA ALA A 240 -24.24 -2.07 17.54
C ALA A 240 -23.88 -1.02 16.47
N GLU A 241 -24.24 -1.26 15.21
CA GLU A 241 -24.13 -0.26 14.13
C GLU A 241 -25.27 0.79 14.14
N ALA A 242 -26.38 0.53 14.84
CA ALA A 242 -27.52 1.45 14.99
C ALA A 242 -27.45 2.34 16.26
N ASP A 243 -26.60 2.00 17.24
CA ASP A 243 -26.41 2.79 18.48
C ASP A 243 -25.29 3.84 18.39
N ILE A 244 -24.71 4.05 17.20
CA ILE A 244 -23.85 5.20 16.91
C ILE A 244 -24.73 6.39 16.50
N ASP A 245 -25.62 6.85 17.38
CA ASP A 245 -25.86 8.29 17.57
C ASP A 245 -26.70 8.59 18.82
N VAL A 246 -26.32 9.68 19.52
CA VAL A 246 -27.10 10.39 20.56
C VAL A 246 -27.19 9.76 21.97
N ARG A 247 -26.15 9.93 22.82
CA ARG A 247 -26.22 10.50 24.20
C ARG A 247 -24.95 10.24 25.04
N ASN A 248 -24.26 11.34 25.35
CA ASN A 248 -23.56 11.69 26.62
C ASN A 248 -22.50 10.71 27.16
N LEU A 249 -21.28 11.14 27.48
CA LEU A 249 -20.87 12.16 28.47
C LEU A 249 -19.40 12.54 28.14
N SER A 250 -18.91 13.78 28.03
CA SER A 250 -19.18 15.00 28.81
C SER A 250 -19.45 14.72 30.29
N ALA A 251 -18.51 14.08 30.99
CA ALA A 251 -18.27 14.28 32.42
C ALA A 251 -17.13 13.36 32.92
N GLU A 252 -15.87 13.76 32.73
CA GLU A 252 -14.81 13.47 33.72
C GLU A 252 -13.56 14.35 33.59
N ALA A 253 -13.66 15.50 32.93
CA ALA A 253 -12.73 16.60 33.12
C ALA A 253 -13.25 17.53 34.24
N GLY A 254 -13.06 17.12 35.51
CA GLY A 254 -13.37 18.01 36.63
C GLY A 254 -13.46 17.36 38.01
N LYS A 255 -12.36 17.50 38.76
CA LYS A 255 -12.22 17.45 40.24
C LYS A 255 -11.84 16.12 40.89
N ARG A 256 -10.53 15.96 41.12
CA ARG A 256 -9.82 15.75 42.42
C ARG A 256 -8.41 15.24 42.12
N GLY A 257 -7.31 15.81 42.60
CA GLY A 257 -7.14 16.88 43.56
C GLY A 257 -5.71 17.45 43.54
N THR A 258 -5.65 18.73 43.91
CA THR A 258 -4.55 19.37 44.63
C THR A 258 -4.24 18.61 45.93
N TYR A 259 -2.96 18.41 46.27
CA TYR A 259 -2.27 18.52 47.60
C TYR A 259 -0.81 18.03 47.37
N PHE A 260 0.23 18.86 47.18
CA PHE A 260 1.01 19.75 48.08
C PHE A 260 2.27 19.12 48.75
N LEU A 261 3.39 19.87 48.62
CA LEU A 261 4.63 19.95 49.44
C LEU A 261 5.67 18.82 49.26
N THR A 262 6.97 19.08 49.13
CA THR A 262 7.82 20.23 49.51
C THR A 262 8.77 20.67 48.41
#